data_AF-A0AA40FM99-F1
#
_entry.id   AF-A0AA40FM99-F1
#
_cell.length_a   1.000
_cell.length_b   1.000
_cell.length_c   1.000
_cell.angle_alpha   90.00
_cell.angle_beta   90.00
_cell.angle_gamma   90.00
#
_symmetry.space_group_name_H-M   'P 1'
#
loop_
_entity.id
_entity.type
_entity.pdbx_description
1 polymer ?
#
loop_
_entity_poly.entity_id
_entity_poly.type
_entity_poly.pdbx_seq_one_letter_code
_entity_poly.pdbx_strand_id
1 'polypeptide(L)'
;MNWNKFFTRTPDHEEHANEETTETEDDEDVTDSTETVSTGDKKSHFFGMDFHKFSHNHLSQRCIKLVFLTINIAIFYALCCLTLLCVIFVSAILSFWIFEEIIRRIQIDMSATIEGYHSSLSSKEAWDNTHRYLKCCGIKSAKDWLKYRVEIPTSCCSRSIEECLRMTEAVAYTSGCLKNAVLLLKSHIHTISMTVLLIFLIIVS
;
A
#
# COMPACT_ATOMS: atom_id res chain seq x y z
N MET A 1 -26.12 14.54 5.26
CA MET A 1 -25.81 15.29 4.03
C MET A 1 -25.67 14.31 2.88
N ASN A 2 -26.15 14.68 1.68
CA ASN A 2 -26.21 13.80 0.50
C ASN A 2 -25.02 14.09 -0.43
N TRP A 3 -24.33 13.04 -0.92
CA TRP A 3 -23.03 13.14 -1.59
C TRP A 3 -23.08 13.10 -3.14
N ASN A 4 -24.27 13.00 -3.75
CA ASN A 4 -24.44 12.73 -5.18
C ASN A 4 -24.15 13.91 -6.15
N LYS A 5 -23.29 14.87 -5.80
CA LYS A 5 -23.09 16.10 -6.60
C LYS A 5 -21.65 16.48 -6.97
N PHE A 6 -20.70 15.56 -6.83
CA PHE A 6 -19.27 15.81 -7.11
C PHE A 6 -18.72 15.15 -8.39
N PHE A 7 -19.54 14.41 -9.15
CA PHE A 7 -19.06 13.48 -10.20
C PHE A 7 -19.59 13.75 -11.63
N THR A 8 -19.84 15.01 -12.00
CA THR A 8 -20.24 15.35 -13.38
C THR A 8 -19.37 16.46 -13.97
N ARG A 9 -18.18 16.09 -14.46
CA ARG A 9 -17.46 16.82 -15.51
C ARG A 9 -16.47 15.91 -16.25
N THR A 10 -16.97 15.11 -17.18
CA THR A 10 -16.20 14.62 -18.32
C THR A 10 -16.29 15.64 -19.47
N PRO A 11 -15.22 15.86 -20.25
CA PRO A 11 -15.27 16.56 -21.52
C PRO A 11 -15.24 15.56 -22.69
N ASP A 12 -16.07 15.78 -23.70
CA ASP A 12 -15.94 15.10 -24.99
C ASP A 12 -16.14 16.11 -26.14
N HIS A 13 -15.32 15.93 -27.18
CA HIS A 13 -15.44 16.45 -28.55
C HIS A 13 -16.76 15.94 -29.20
N GLU A 14 -17.28 16.38 -30.35
CA GLU A 14 -17.05 17.50 -31.30
C GLU A 14 -17.96 17.17 -32.51
N GLU A 15 -18.75 18.08 -33.08
CA GLU A 15 -19.06 18.02 -34.53
C GLU A 15 -19.73 19.30 -35.10
N HIS A 16 -19.57 19.44 -36.42
CA HIS A 16 -19.89 20.56 -37.29
C HIS A 16 -21.39 20.90 -37.43
N ALA A 17 -21.69 22.17 -37.75
CA ALA A 17 -22.31 22.52 -39.04
C ALA A 17 -22.25 24.04 -39.34
N ASN A 18 -22.17 24.32 -40.63
CA ASN A 18 -21.94 25.59 -41.33
C ASN A 18 -22.98 26.70 -41.07
N GLU A 19 -22.58 27.96 -41.29
CA GLU A 19 -23.42 28.93 -41.99
C GLU A 19 -22.56 29.90 -42.81
N GLU A 20 -23.14 30.46 -43.88
CA GLU A 20 -22.46 31.05 -45.05
C GLU A 20 -22.94 32.48 -45.26
N THR A 21 -22.02 33.44 -45.47
CA THR A 21 -22.33 34.71 -46.15
C THR A 21 -21.14 35.22 -46.95
N THR A 22 -21.43 35.49 -48.21
CA THR A 22 -20.77 36.32 -49.22
C THR A 22 -20.48 37.78 -48.76
N GLU A 23 -19.80 38.70 -49.48
CA GLU A 23 -19.52 38.87 -50.92
C GLU A 23 -18.41 39.95 -51.16
N THR A 24 -17.81 40.02 -52.37
CA THR A 24 -17.14 41.18 -53.04
C THR A 24 -15.83 41.80 -52.48
N GLU A 25 -14.72 42.01 -53.22
CA GLU A 25 -14.46 42.69 -54.55
C GLU A 25 -14.37 44.25 -54.40
N ASP A 26 -13.34 45.02 -54.82
CA ASP A 26 -12.09 44.78 -55.62
C ASP A 26 -10.93 45.81 -55.38
N ASP A 27 -9.70 45.46 -55.85
CA ASP A 27 -8.60 46.26 -56.47
C ASP A 27 -7.62 47.29 -55.80
N GLU A 28 -6.44 47.36 -56.47
CA GLU A 28 -5.27 48.28 -56.58
C GLU A 28 -5.28 49.68 -55.89
N ASP A 29 -4.15 50.25 -55.44
CA ASP A 29 -3.06 50.82 -56.29
C ASP A 29 -1.76 51.13 -55.49
N VAL A 30 -0.67 51.35 -56.23
CA VAL A 30 0.67 51.78 -55.83
C VAL A 30 0.70 53.25 -55.40
N THR A 31 1.58 53.61 -54.45
CA THR A 31 2.25 54.92 -54.53
C THR A 31 3.60 54.93 -53.80
N ASP A 32 4.66 55.18 -54.57
CA ASP A 32 6.00 55.52 -54.08
C ASP A 32 6.03 56.96 -53.56
N SER A 33 6.76 57.23 -52.46
CA SER A 33 7.59 58.44 -52.36
C SER A 33 8.45 58.53 -51.08
N THR A 34 9.76 58.43 -51.31
CA THR A 34 10.76 59.44 -50.89
C THR A 34 11.31 59.44 -49.45
N GLU A 35 12.63 59.50 -49.40
CA GLU A 35 13.52 59.60 -48.24
C GLU A 35 13.31 60.85 -47.38
N THR A 36 13.64 60.76 -46.09
CA THR A 36 14.31 61.87 -45.39
C THR A 36 15.47 61.35 -44.54
N VAL A 37 16.68 61.82 -44.87
CA VAL A 37 17.89 61.63 -44.05
C VAL A 37 17.93 62.69 -42.96
N SER A 38 18.21 62.29 -41.72
CA SER A 38 18.78 63.21 -40.72
C SER A 38 19.87 62.54 -39.87
N THR A 39 21.06 63.12 -40.00
CA THR A 39 22.32 62.89 -39.29
C THR A 39 22.22 62.87 -37.76
N GLY A 40 23.02 62.03 -37.07
CA GLY A 40 23.17 62.12 -35.62
C GLY A 40 24.05 61.09 -34.89
N ASP A 41 25.38 61.22 -35.03
CA ASP A 41 26.40 60.94 -33.99
C ASP A 41 26.75 59.51 -33.46
N LYS A 42 28.07 59.25 -33.55
CA LYS A 42 28.95 58.56 -32.57
C LYS A 42 28.86 57.03 -32.36
N LYS A 43 29.75 56.36 -33.09
CA LYS A 43 30.34 55.04 -32.80
C LYS A 43 30.98 54.97 -31.40
N SER A 44 30.56 54.01 -30.57
CA SER A 44 31.43 53.40 -29.55
C SER A 44 31.23 51.89 -29.53
N HIS A 45 32.33 51.14 -29.46
CA HIS A 45 32.36 49.69 -29.54
C HIS A 45 32.51 49.12 -28.12
N PHE A 46 31.44 48.52 -27.56
CA PHE A 46 31.58 47.78 -26.31
C PHE A 46 30.51 46.69 -26.12
N PHE A 47 30.97 45.56 -25.58
CA PHE A 47 30.22 44.33 -25.29
C PHE A 47 29.42 43.71 -26.45
N GLY A 48 30.17 43.03 -27.33
CA GLY A 48 29.69 41.75 -27.82
C GLY A 48 29.52 40.79 -26.64
N MET A 49 28.27 40.45 -26.34
CA MET A 49 27.92 39.10 -25.92
C MET A 49 27.11 38.55 -27.08
N ASP A 50 27.65 37.53 -27.77
CA ASP A 50 26.87 36.73 -28.69
C ASP A 50 25.68 36.18 -27.91
N PHE A 51 24.50 36.73 -28.19
CA PHE A 51 23.25 36.11 -27.79
C PHE A 51 23.15 34.84 -28.63
N HIS A 52 23.75 33.75 -28.12
CA HIS A 52 23.80 32.45 -28.79
C HIS A 52 22.38 32.06 -29.14
N LYS A 53 22.01 32.34 -30.38
CA LYS A 53 20.66 32.23 -30.92
C LYS A 53 20.31 30.77 -30.79
N PHE A 54 19.59 30.43 -29.71
CA PHE A 54 19.39 29.05 -29.30
C PHE A 54 18.52 28.40 -30.37
N SER A 55 19.20 27.80 -31.34
CA SER A 55 18.58 27.20 -32.50
C SER A 55 17.70 26.09 -31.97
N HIS A 56 16.40 26.37 -31.90
CA HIS A 56 15.39 25.52 -31.30
C HIS A 56 15.05 24.42 -32.30
N ASN A 57 16.08 23.61 -32.58
CA ASN A 57 16.01 22.42 -33.39
C ASN A 57 15.09 21.42 -32.70
N HIS A 58 14.27 20.72 -33.49
CA HIS A 58 13.39 19.63 -33.03
C HIS A 58 14.13 18.56 -32.18
N LEU A 59 15.45 18.40 -32.39
CA LEU A 59 16.34 17.57 -31.57
C LEU A 59 16.43 18.05 -30.10
N SER A 60 16.50 19.37 -29.87
CA SER A 60 16.60 19.98 -28.54
C SER A 60 15.34 19.73 -27.70
N GLN A 61 14.16 19.85 -28.30
CA GLN A 61 12.90 19.51 -27.60
C GLN A 61 12.82 18.05 -27.17
N ARG A 62 13.36 17.11 -27.97
CA ARG A 62 13.42 15.69 -27.59
C ARG A 62 14.35 15.47 -26.40
N CYS A 63 15.52 16.12 -26.39
CA CYS A 63 16.43 16.08 -25.24
C CYS A 63 15.80 16.67 -23.97
N ILE A 64 15.15 17.84 -24.06
CA ILE A 64 14.47 18.48 -22.91
C ILE A 64 13.38 17.56 -22.33
N LYS A 65 12.57 16.92 -23.17
CA LYS A 65 11.54 15.96 -22.73
C LYS A 65 12.14 14.74 -22.03
N LEU A 66 13.25 14.19 -22.52
CA LEU A 66 13.94 13.06 -21.89
C LEU A 66 14.60 13.43 -20.55
N VAL A 67 15.23 14.61 -20.47
CA VAL A 67 15.80 15.13 -19.22
C VAL A 67 14.70 15.38 -18.18
N PHE A 68 13.57 15.96 -18.59
CA PHE A 68 12.42 16.12 -17.70
C PHE A 68 11.87 14.77 -17.23
N LEU A 69 11.69 13.80 -18.12
CA LEU A 69 11.21 12.46 -17.76
C LEU A 69 12.13 11.76 -16.76
N THR A 70 13.45 11.76 -17.00
CA THR A 70 14.44 11.12 -16.11
C THR A 70 14.51 11.80 -14.74
N ILE A 71 14.42 13.14 -14.67
CA ILE A 71 14.34 13.87 -13.40
C ILE A 71 13.08 13.49 -12.62
N ASN A 72 11.91 13.42 -13.26
CA ASN A 72 10.67 13.06 -12.57
C ASN A 72 10.69 11.60 -12.06
N ILE A 73 11.24 10.66 -12.84
CA ILE A 73 11.42 9.27 -12.40
C ILE A 73 12.36 9.19 -11.19
N ALA A 74 13.49 9.91 -11.22
CA ALA A 74 14.43 9.94 -10.09
C ALA A 74 13.82 10.54 -8.82
N ILE A 75 13.03 11.61 -8.94
CA ILE A 75 12.30 12.22 -7.82
C ILE A 75 11.25 11.23 -7.26
N PHE A 76 10.50 10.55 -8.13
CA PHE A 76 9.51 9.56 -7.70
C PHE A 76 10.17 8.40 -6.92
N TYR A 77 11.28 7.86 -7.43
CA TYR A 77 12.05 6.82 -6.73
C TYR A 77 12.55 7.30 -5.36
N ALA A 78 13.12 8.51 -5.29
CA ALA A 78 13.62 9.09 -4.04
C ALA A 78 12.51 9.28 -2.98
N LEU A 79 11.33 9.78 -3.40
CA LEU A 79 10.14 9.91 -2.54
C LEU A 79 9.63 8.54 -2.07
N CYS A 80 9.64 7.53 -2.95
CA CYS A 80 9.22 6.18 -2.61
C CYS A 80 10.14 5.55 -1.55
N CYS A 81 11.48 5.66 -1.73
CA CYS A 81 12.45 5.22 -0.73
C CYS A 81 12.29 5.96 0.61
N LEU A 82 12.07 7.27 0.59
CA LEU A 82 11.86 8.06 1.81
C LEU A 82 10.61 7.60 2.57
N THR A 83 9.49 7.39 1.87
CA THR A 83 8.25 6.93 2.51
C THR A 83 8.39 5.51 3.09
N LEU A 84 9.10 4.59 2.41
CA LEU A 84 9.43 3.29 2.98
C LEU A 84 10.25 3.37 4.27
N LEU A 85 11.30 4.19 4.29
CA LEU A 85 12.15 4.34 5.48
C LEU A 85 11.34 4.87 6.68
N CYS A 86 10.46 5.84 6.45
CA CYS A 86 9.52 6.33 7.46
C CYS A 86 8.58 5.22 7.96
N VAL A 87 7.98 4.43 7.06
CA VAL A 87 7.09 3.32 7.43
C VAL A 87 7.83 2.25 8.22
N ILE A 88 9.04 1.86 7.81
CA ILE A 88 9.86 0.88 8.53
C ILE A 88 10.18 1.39 9.94
N PHE A 89 10.63 2.64 10.08
CA PHE A 89 10.95 3.23 11.38
C PHE A 89 9.75 3.30 12.33
N VAL A 90 8.61 3.81 11.84
CA VAL A 90 7.36 3.87 12.62
C VAL A 90 6.87 2.47 12.99
N SER A 91 6.92 1.51 12.05
CA SER A 91 6.51 0.13 12.29
C SER A 91 7.40 -0.56 13.33
N ALA A 92 8.71 -0.32 13.34
CA ALA A 92 9.62 -0.90 14.32
C ALA A 92 9.30 -0.44 15.76
N ILE A 93 8.98 0.85 15.94
CA ILE A 93 8.60 1.43 17.23
C ILE A 93 7.23 0.90 17.69
N LEU A 94 6.23 0.88 16.79
CA LEU A 94 4.87 0.47 17.14
C LEU A 94 4.71 -1.05 17.25
N SER A 95 5.56 -1.85 16.61
CA SER A 95 5.44 -3.31 16.57
C SER A 95 5.32 -3.93 17.95
N PHE A 96 6.19 -3.54 18.90
CA PHE A 96 6.17 -4.11 20.25
C PHE A 96 4.81 -3.92 20.94
N TRP A 97 4.29 -2.69 20.93
CA TRP A 97 2.99 -2.34 21.50
C TRP A 97 1.83 -3.07 20.83
N ILE A 98 1.86 -3.16 19.49
CA ILE A 98 0.83 -3.84 18.70
C ILE A 98 0.84 -5.35 18.98
N PHE A 99 2.02 -5.99 19.06
CA PHE A 99 2.13 -7.43 19.35
C PHE A 99 1.61 -7.77 20.75
N GLU A 100 1.98 -7.01 21.79
CA GLU A 100 1.46 -7.22 23.14
C GLU A 100 -0.07 -7.08 23.20
N GLU A 101 -0.63 -6.06 22.56
CA GLU A 101 -2.08 -5.86 22.49
C GLU A 101 -2.80 -6.99 21.74
N ILE A 102 -2.23 -7.49 20.63
CA ILE A 102 -2.76 -8.66 19.92
C ILE A 102 -2.76 -9.91 20.81
N ILE A 103 -1.65 -10.20 21.49
CA ILE A 103 -1.55 -11.35 22.41
C ILE A 103 -2.58 -11.24 23.54
N ARG A 104 -2.74 -10.04 24.10
CA ARG A 104 -3.72 -9.75 25.15
C ARG A 104 -5.15 -9.97 24.67
N ARG A 105 -5.51 -9.50 23.46
CA ARG A 105 -6.83 -9.71 22.83
C ARG A 105 -7.11 -11.20 22.67
N ILE A 106 -6.20 -11.94 22.04
CA ILE A 106 -6.34 -13.39 21.82
C ILE A 106 -6.52 -14.13 23.15
N GLN A 107 -5.77 -13.77 24.20
CA GLN A 107 -5.92 -14.40 25.52
C GLN A 107 -7.30 -14.09 26.15
N ILE A 108 -7.84 -12.88 25.95
CA ILE A 108 -9.18 -12.50 26.44
C ILE A 108 -10.26 -13.28 25.68
N ASP A 109 -10.19 -13.34 24.36
CA ASP A 109 -11.18 -14.04 23.53
C ASP A 109 -11.17 -15.56 23.81
N MET A 110 -9.98 -16.15 24.01
CA MET A 110 -9.85 -17.52 24.51
C MET A 110 -10.47 -17.67 25.91
N SER A 111 -10.22 -16.73 26.83
CA SER A 111 -10.76 -16.80 28.20
C SER A 111 -12.28 -16.63 28.26
N ALA A 112 -12.89 -15.92 27.31
CA ALA A 112 -14.35 -15.75 27.21
C ALA A 112 -15.02 -16.96 26.54
N THR A 113 -14.37 -17.57 25.53
CA THR A 113 -14.95 -18.69 24.78
C THR A 113 -14.81 -20.05 25.46
N ILE A 114 -13.83 -20.22 26.37
CA ILE A 114 -13.58 -21.49 27.06
C ILE A 114 -14.70 -21.88 28.04
N GLU A 115 -15.36 -20.89 28.67
CA GLU A 115 -16.55 -21.11 29.52
C GLU A 115 -17.73 -21.67 28.71
N GLY A 116 -17.77 -21.38 27.40
CA GLY A 116 -18.78 -21.87 26.46
C GLY A 116 -18.59 -23.32 26.00
N TYR A 117 -17.49 -24.01 26.36
CA TYR A 117 -17.09 -25.27 25.72
C TYR A 117 -18.15 -26.38 25.76
N HIS A 118 -18.91 -26.50 26.87
CA HIS A 118 -20.00 -27.48 26.97
C HIS A 118 -21.38 -26.93 26.62
N SER A 119 -21.60 -25.61 26.74
CA SER A 119 -22.91 -24.98 26.55
C SER A 119 -23.18 -24.54 25.11
N SER A 120 -22.13 -24.44 24.28
CA SER A 120 -22.19 -23.91 22.91
C SER A 120 -21.49 -24.87 21.94
N LEU A 121 -22.24 -25.40 20.97
CA LEU A 121 -21.69 -26.26 19.90
C LEU A 121 -20.58 -25.54 19.12
N SER A 122 -20.78 -24.25 18.83
CA SER A 122 -19.82 -23.40 18.12
C SER A 122 -18.51 -23.23 18.92
N SER A 123 -18.61 -22.98 20.23
CA SER A 123 -17.45 -22.90 21.13
C SER A 123 -16.71 -24.23 21.18
N LYS A 124 -17.44 -25.35 21.29
CA LYS A 124 -16.87 -26.69 21.28
C LYS A 124 -16.10 -26.96 20.00
N GLU A 125 -16.73 -26.75 18.85
CA GLU A 125 -16.12 -26.99 17.54
C GLU A 125 -14.90 -26.08 17.30
N ALA A 126 -14.98 -24.80 17.66
CA ALA A 126 -13.86 -23.87 17.56
C ALA A 126 -12.66 -24.33 18.41
N TRP A 127 -12.89 -24.78 19.65
CA TRP A 127 -11.83 -25.32 20.51
C TRP A 127 -11.29 -26.65 20.00
N ASP A 128 -12.14 -27.59 19.60
CA ASP A 128 -11.73 -28.91 19.10
C ASP A 128 -10.89 -28.78 17.82
N ASN A 129 -11.26 -27.88 16.92
CA ASN A 129 -10.48 -27.54 15.73
C ASN A 129 -9.15 -26.85 16.09
N THR A 130 -9.18 -25.91 17.04
CA THR A 130 -7.98 -25.21 17.53
C THR A 130 -6.95 -26.20 18.10
N HIS A 131 -7.37 -27.14 18.96
CA HIS A 131 -6.50 -28.18 19.51
C HIS A 131 -5.85 -29.04 18.43
N ARG A 132 -6.65 -29.49 17.46
CA ARG A 132 -6.20 -30.39 16.37
C ARG A 132 -5.25 -29.70 15.40
N TYR A 133 -5.52 -28.44 15.05
CA TYR A 133 -4.75 -27.64 14.11
C TYR A 133 -3.44 -27.12 14.71
N LEU A 134 -3.50 -26.49 15.90
CA LEU A 134 -2.33 -25.91 16.55
C LEU A 134 -1.52 -26.91 17.41
N LYS A 135 -1.97 -28.17 17.54
CA LYS A 135 -1.34 -29.21 18.37
C LYS A 135 -1.11 -28.72 19.80
N CYS A 136 -2.20 -28.30 20.43
CA CYS A 136 -2.19 -27.60 21.72
C CYS A 136 -3.34 -28.06 22.63
N CYS A 137 -3.26 -27.71 23.92
CA CYS A 137 -4.35 -27.91 24.85
C CYS A 137 -4.47 -26.76 25.85
N GLY A 138 -5.70 -26.23 26.00
CA GLY A 138 -5.99 -25.10 26.89
C GLY A 138 -5.33 -23.80 26.42
N ILE A 139 -5.45 -22.73 27.21
CA ILE A 139 -4.96 -21.38 26.82
C ILE A 139 -3.43 -21.35 26.93
N LYS A 140 -2.91 -21.69 28.09
CA LYS A 140 -1.49 -21.80 28.45
C LYS A 140 -1.08 -23.26 28.68
N SER A 141 -1.99 -24.11 29.16
CA SER A 141 -1.75 -25.54 29.35
C SER A 141 -3.04 -26.34 29.49
N ALA A 142 -2.96 -27.67 29.39
CA ALA A 142 -4.09 -28.57 29.66
C ALA A 142 -4.72 -28.39 31.06
N LYS A 143 -3.99 -27.81 32.03
CA LYS A 143 -4.51 -27.49 33.38
C LYS A 143 -5.62 -26.45 33.38
N ASP A 144 -5.69 -25.61 32.35
CA ASP A 144 -6.65 -24.50 32.31
C ASP A 144 -8.09 -25.03 32.34
N TRP A 145 -8.37 -26.18 31.74
CA TRP A 145 -9.70 -26.82 31.76
C TRP A 145 -10.23 -27.06 33.18
N LEU A 146 -9.36 -27.45 34.12
CA LEU A 146 -9.71 -27.65 35.53
C LEU A 146 -10.23 -26.36 36.18
N LYS A 147 -9.65 -25.20 35.83
CA LYS A 147 -10.07 -23.89 36.35
C LYS A 147 -11.52 -23.58 35.97
N TYR A 148 -11.94 -24.01 34.78
CA TYR A 148 -13.29 -23.80 34.25
C TYR A 148 -14.26 -24.94 34.59
N ARG A 149 -13.83 -25.92 35.41
CA ARG A 149 -14.61 -27.13 35.76
C ARG A 149 -15.00 -27.99 34.55
N VAL A 150 -14.13 -28.01 33.55
CA VAL A 150 -14.28 -28.76 32.30
C VAL A 150 -13.24 -29.88 32.29
N GLU A 151 -13.63 -31.08 31.84
CA GLU A 151 -12.68 -32.18 31.61
C GLU A 151 -11.81 -31.88 30.38
N ILE A 152 -10.56 -32.35 30.37
CA ILE A 152 -9.64 -32.11 29.25
C ILE A 152 -10.24 -32.71 27.95
N PRO A 153 -10.51 -31.91 26.91
CA PRO A 153 -11.13 -32.40 25.67
C PRO A 153 -10.35 -33.51 24.98
N THR A 154 -11.03 -34.50 24.40
CA THR A 154 -10.39 -35.57 23.59
C THR A 154 -9.67 -35.02 22.36
N SER A 155 -10.06 -33.85 21.87
CA SER A 155 -9.32 -33.11 20.82
C SER A 155 -7.90 -32.69 21.23
N CYS A 156 -7.62 -32.58 22.54
CA CYS A 156 -6.27 -32.33 23.08
C CYS A 156 -5.34 -33.54 22.99
N CYS A 157 -5.80 -34.70 22.53
CA CYS A 157 -5.00 -35.93 22.47
C CYS A 157 -3.71 -35.75 21.64
N SER A 158 -2.56 -35.99 22.27
CA SER A 158 -1.23 -36.00 21.65
C SER A 158 -0.66 -37.41 21.45
N ARG A 159 -1.42 -38.46 21.79
CA ARG A 159 -1.04 -39.87 21.77
C ARG A 159 -1.92 -40.66 20.79
N SER A 160 -1.89 -41.99 20.87
CA SER A 160 -2.85 -42.83 20.15
C SER A 160 -4.27 -42.65 20.72
N ILE A 161 -5.28 -43.07 19.96
CA ILE A 161 -6.68 -42.90 20.36
C ILE A 161 -7.00 -43.73 21.62
N GLU A 162 -6.37 -44.90 21.74
CA GLU A 162 -6.51 -45.84 22.86
C GLU A 162 -5.99 -45.24 24.18
N GLU A 163 -4.84 -44.57 24.15
CA GLU A 163 -4.28 -43.87 25.32
C GLU A 163 -5.16 -42.67 25.74
N CYS A 164 -5.85 -42.06 24.78
CA CYS A 164 -6.71 -40.90 25.00
C CYS A 164 -8.18 -41.24 25.37
N LEU A 165 -8.52 -42.51 25.55
CA LEU A 165 -9.81 -42.93 26.13
C LEU A 165 -10.02 -42.37 27.55
N ARG A 166 -8.93 -42.05 28.27
CA ARG A 166 -8.94 -41.32 29.54
C ARG A 166 -8.03 -40.10 29.44
N MET A 167 -8.64 -38.95 29.13
CA MET A 167 -7.90 -37.70 29.02
C MET A 167 -7.30 -37.28 30.36
N THR A 168 -5.99 -37.09 30.34
CA THR A 168 -5.17 -36.59 31.46
C THR A 168 -4.10 -35.65 30.90
N GLU A 169 -3.47 -34.86 31.77
CA GLU A 169 -2.37 -33.96 31.38
C GLU A 169 -1.18 -34.70 30.72
N ALA A 170 -0.99 -35.99 31.01
CA ALA A 170 0.12 -36.79 30.50
C ALA A 170 -0.06 -37.26 29.04
N VAL A 171 -1.30 -37.36 28.57
CA VAL A 171 -1.67 -37.76 27.18
C VAL A 171 -2.09 -36.58 26.31
N ALA A 172 -2.35 -35.42 26.91
CA ALA A 172 -2.70 -34.19 26.22
C ALA A 172 -1.47 -33.49 25.60
N TYR A 173 -1.70 -32.59 24.62
CA TYR A 173 -0.65 -31.70 24.14
C TYR A 173 -0.10 -30.82 25.28
N THR A 174 1.22 -30.77 25.38
CA THR A 174 1.93 -30.01 26.44
C THR A 174 1.96 -28.51 26.19
N SER A 175 1.84 -28.07 24.94
CA SER A 175 1.77 -26.66 24.55
C SER A 175 0.37 -26.06 24.70
N GLY A 176 0.27 -24.89 25.34
CA GLY A 176 -0.95 -24.07 25.33
C GLY A 176 -1.22 -23.43 23.97
N CYS A 177 -2.51 -23.26 23.64
CA CYS A 177 -2.95 -22.76 22.34
C CYS A 177 -2.58 -21.29 22.09
N LEU A 178 -2.52 -20.44 23.13
CA LEU A 178 -2.06 -19.06 22.98
C LEU A 178 -0.63 -19.01 22.42
N LYS A 179 0.27 -19.86 22.95
CA LYS A 179 1.67 -19.91 22.49
C LYS A 179 1.75 -20.35 21.03
N ASN A 180 1.06 -21.44 20.67
CA ASN A 180 1.14 -21.99 19.32
C ASN A 180 0.43 -21.09 18.29
N ALA A 181 -0.67 -20.41 18.67
CA ALA A 181 -1.32 -19.40 17.84
C ALA A 181 -0.38 -18.22 17.54
N VAL A 182 0.34 -17.71 18.55
CA VAL A 182 1.30 -16.61 18.38
C VAL A 182 2.50 -17.03 17.53
N LEU A 183 2.99 -18.26 17.68
CA LEU A 183 4.05 -18.81 16.82
C LEU A 183 3.61 -18.93 15.36
N LEU A 184 2.41 -19.45 15.12
CA LEU A 184 1.81 -19.55 13.78
C LEU A 184 1.64 -18.15 13.15
N LEU A 185 1.07 -17.21 13.90
CA LEU A 185 0.88 -15.83 13.46
C LEU A 185 2.22 -15.18 13.08
N LYS A 186 3.24 -15.32 13.93
CA LYS A 186 4.59 -14.80 13.65
C LYS A 186 5.21 -15.40 12.39
N SER A 187 4.98 -16.70 12.13
CA SER A 187 5.47 -17.38 10.92
C SER A 187 4.78 -16.88 9.64
N HIS A 188 3.46 -16.71 9.65
CA HIS A 188 2.72 -16.16 8.51
C HIS A 188 3.05 -14.68 8.25
N ILE A 189 3.13 -13.84 9.29
CA ILE A 189 3.51 -12.43 9.14
C ILE A 189 4.89 -12.28 8.48
N HIS A 190 5.87 -13.10 8.89
CA HIS A 190 7.21 -13.07 8.28
C HIS A 190 7.16 -13.43 6.78
N THR A 191 6.40 -14.45 6.41
CA THR A 191 6.24 -14.88 5.01
C THR A 191 5.55 -13.80 4.16
N ILE A 192 4.49 -13.17 4.69
CA ILE A 192 3.79 -12.06 4.02
C ILE A 192 4.73 -10.87 3.84
N SER A 193 5.47 -10.48 4.88
CA SER A 193 6.42 -9.36 4.83
C SER A 193 7.48 -9.54 3.75
N MET A 194 8.10 -10.72 3.66
CA MET A 194 9.08 -11.03 2.61
C MET A 194 8.46 -11.01 1.21
N THR A 195 7.24 -11.53 1.05
CA THR A 195 6.53 -11.55 -0.23
C THR A 195 6.20 -10.14 -0.71
N VAL A 196 5.69 -9.28 0.18
CA VAL A 196 5.34 -7.88 -0.14
C VAL A 196 6.60 -7.07 -0.50
N LEU A 197 7.72 -7.28 0.20
CA LEU A 197 8.98 -6.61 -0.11
C LEU A 197 9.50 -6.97 -1.50
N LEU A 198 9.45 -8.26 -1.89
CA LEU A 198 9.86 -8.70 -3.23
C LEU A 198 8.97 -8.09 -4.33
N ILE A 199 7.64 -8.11 -4.15
CA ILE A 199 6.70 -7.50 -5.10
C ILE A 199 6.96 -6.00 -5.24
N PHE A 200 7.18 -5.30 -4.12
CA PHE A 200 7.51 -3.88 -4.13
C PHE A 200 8.80 -3.60 -4.93
N LEU A 201 9.87 -4.37 -4.71
CA LEU A 201 11.13 -4.20 -5.43
C LEU A 201 10.95 -4.42 -6.94
N ILE A 202 10.12 -5.39 -7.35
CA ILE A 202 9.80 -5.64 -8.77
C ILE A 202 9.00 -4.49 -9.40
N ILE A 203 8.11 -3.84 -8.65
CA ILE A 203 7.33 -2.68 -9.13
C ILE A 203 8.20 -1.42 -9.28
N VAL A 204 9.30 -1.34 -8.53
CA VAL A 204 10.19 -0.17 -8.45
C VAL A 204 11.45 -0.30 -9.34
N SER A 205 11.73 -1.50 -9.85
CA SER A 205 12.87 -1.80 -10.75
C SER A 205 12.51 -1.65 -12.23
#